data_AF-A0AAE0WII8-F1
#
_entry.id   AF-A0AAE0WII8-F1
#
_cell.length_a   1.000
_cell.length_b   1.000
_cell.length_c   1.000
_cell.angle_alpha   90.00
_cell.angle_beta   90.00
_cell.angle_gamma   90.00
#
_symmetry.space_group_name_H-M   'P 1'
#
loop_
_entity.id
_entity.type
_entity.pdbx_description
1 polymer ?
#
loop_
_entity_poly.entity_id
_entity_poly.type
_entity_poly.pdbx_seq_one_letter_code
_entity_poly.pdbx_strand_id
1 'polypeptide(L)'
;MLLPRILVTAVAAAAWLAPAYALEPQDLTAKGSYFVTETSQGDQYVVGMNFVHNGDIYFHMSAPTKNSWVGVGIGENMAGAFMLISYKSANGTGVTTSPRMGTGHSEPELMDVNLEKIWSDEYAPNSNQAKKGGIMISHAVCRGCANHSSVDYNSKAQPFIFAIGPEDELLSDSQDAALKRHDYYGKFTMDMTVATTPLDFYEGAEYGRVPGPNHNGTEAVQNDDTFISFGSSAGFDEHTDSDTYPIVHAVIMSVAFFVIFPLGSLLLRWVHSVTVHWVVQSFGLVMVLVGFGCGVAVSLEYNRGKHFNSAHQVLGLLVLAGVLVQFGLGLSHHLIFKRTKKPTSFSKVHLFLGPSIIVLAIINGGLGINLASDEFARIPYAVVILVLAIAFGIARTYLGLFMRHKQYQPDEEVLEEYHTRRANTFESASTNSPYSASSASKRFDFGYGSSTKLAEAGVATTYEEVEVPEAYPDPKTPASAMDRHFTFGMASPVTVAPPTPRWPMPRPLERTYSSNSRESDRDSFIGQDHPSVWTDTGR
;
A
#
# COMPACT_ATOMS: atom_id res chain seq x y z
N MET A 1 46.03 -5.71 -87.05
CA MET A 1 44.83 -4.98 -86.61
C MET A 1 44.31 -5.74 -85.40
N LEU A 2 44.80 -5.53 -84.17
CA LEU A 2 45.13 -4.32 -83.40
C LEU A 2 43.90 -3.51 -82.93
N LEU A 3 43.70 -3.58 -81.61
CA LEU A 3 43.09 -2.60 -80.69
C LEU A 3 41.55 -2.44 -80.69
N PRO A 4 40.95 -2.07 -79.52
CA PRO A 4 39.66 -2.63 -79.12
C PRO A 4 38.64 -1.58 -78.62
N ARG A 5 37.54 -2.07 -78.03
CA ARG A 5 36.51 -1.27 -77.34
C ARG A 5 37.03 -0.64 -76.04
N ILE A 6 37.66 0.54 -76.11
CA ILE A 6 38.03 1.36 -74.94
C ILE A 6 37.70 2.84 -75.22
N LEU A 7 36.45 3.26 -75.04
CA LEU A 7 36.08 4.70 -75.07
C LEU A 7 34.69 5.05 -74.48
N VAL A 8 34.29 4.41 -73.38
CA VAL A 8 33.09 4.83 -72.59
C VAL A 8 33.39 4.94 -71.08
N THR A 9 34.49 4.36 -70.59
CA THR A 9 34.88 4.33 -69.17
C THR A 9 35.90 5.43 -68.83
N ALA A 10 35.55 6.70 -69.05
CA ALA A 10 36.46 7.83 -68.87
C ALA A 10 35.86 9.09 -68.19
N VAL A 11 34.60 9.04 -67.74
CA VAL A 11 33.93 10.16 -67.02
C VAL A 11 33.41 9.75 -65.63
N ALA A 12 33.12 8.46 -65.40
CA ALA A 12 32.60 7.94 -64.13
C ALA A 12 33.67 7.58 -63.08
N ALA A 13 34.93 8.01 -63.27
CA ALA A 13 36.09 7.60 -62.46
C ALA A 13 36.84 8.77 -61.79
N ALA A 14 36.24 9.96 -61.73
CA ALA A 14 36.86 11.17 -61.15
C ALA A 14 36.02 11.81 -60.01
N ALA A 15 34.97 11.14 -59.53
CA ALA A 15 34.07 11.63 -58.48
C ALA A 15 34.15 10.84 -57.15
N TRP A 16 34.97 9.79 -57.09
CA TRP A 16 35.08 8.86 -55.95
C TRP A 16 36.42 8.97 -55.18
N LEU A 17 37.08 10.13 -55.26
CA LEU A 17 38.21 10.51 -54.40
C LEU A 17 38.10 11.97 -53.91
N ALA A 18 36.87 12.42 -53.64
CA ALA A 18 36.72 13.19 -52.41
C ALA A 18 36.98 12.21 -51.25
N PRO A 19 37.92 12.48 -50.33
CA PRO A 19 37.84 11.78 -49.06
C PRO A 19 36.50 12.14 -48.45
N ALA A 20 35.65 11.15 -48.21
CA ALA A 20 34.76 11.27 -47.06
C ALA A 20 35.70 11.43 -45.88
N TYR A 21 35.76 12.64 -45.31
CA TYR A 21 36.50 12.88 -44.09
C TYR A 21 35.96 11.87 -43.08
N ALA A 22 36.81 10.95 -42.61
CA ALA A 22 36.43 10.03 -41.56
C ALA A 22 36.21 10.89 -40.32
N LEU A 23 34.93 11.16 -40.04
CA LEU A 23 34.48 11.99 -38.93
C LEU A 23 35.10 11.42 -37.65
N GLU A 24 35.62 12.28 -36.78
CA GLU A 24 36.16 11.82 -35.51
C GLU A 24 35.03 11.12 -34.73
N PRO A 25 35.26 9.91 -34.17
CA PRO A 25 34.20 9.09 -33.58
C PRO A 25 33.67 9.62 -32.23
N GLN A 26 34.01 10.86 -31.90
CA GLN A 26 33.69 11.59 -30.69
C GLN A 26 33.74 13.09 -31.03
N ASP A 27 32.77 13.87 -30.57
CA ASP A 27 32.86 15.33 -30.60
C ASP A 27 33.81 15.80 -29.48
N LEU A 28 35.07 16.05 -29.84
CA LEU A 28 36.09 16.59 -28.93
C LEU A 28 35.97 18.11 -28.71
N THR A 29 35.05 18.79 -29.42
CA THR A 29 34.83 20.23 -29.33
C THR A 29 33.75 20.57 -28.30
N ALA A 30 32.71 19.76 -28.24
CA ALA A 30 31.60 19.85 -27.28
C ALA A 30 32.11 19.96 -25.84
N LYS A 31 31.58 20.92 -25.11
CA LYS A 31 31.74 20.98 -23.65
C LYS A 31 30.75 20.03 -23.00
N GLY A 32 31.15 19.43 -21.90
CA GLY A 32 30.41 18.34 -21.33
C GLY A 32 31.19 17.63 -20.24
N SER A 33 30.54 17.44 -19.10
CA SER A 33 31.02 16.57 -18.03
C SER A 33 30.08 15.38 -17.88
N TYR A 34 30.66 14.24 -17.56
CA TYR A 34 30.04 12.92 -17.61
C TYR A 34 30.19 12.26 -16.25
N PHE A 35 29.07 11.86 -15.65
CA PHE A 35 29.00 11.02 -14.46
C PHE A 35 28.50 9.64 -14.88
N VAL A 36 29.27 8.61 -14.52
CA VAL A 36 28.94 7.19 -14.74
C VAL A 36 29.09 6.47 -13.40
N THR A 37 28.07 5.68 -13.04
CA THR A 37 28.08 4.76 -11.91
C THR A 37 27.28 3.50 -12.23
N GLU A 38 27.27 2.53 -11.32
CA GLU A 38 26.46 1.32 -11.42
C GLU A 38 25.16 1.48 -10.62
N THR A 39 24.06 0.92 -11.13
CA THR A 39 22.83 0.68 -10.37
C THR A 39 23.07 -0.30 -9.22
N SER A 40 22.14 -0.42 -8.28
CA SER A 40 22.25 -1.41 -7.19
C SER A 40 22.30 -2.88 -7.65
N GLN A 41 22.08 -3.11 -8.95
CA GLN A 41 22.12 -4.41 -9.61
C GLN A 41 23.34 -4.60 -10.56
N GLY A 42 24.24 -3.62 -10.67
CA GLY A 42 25.48 -3.70 -11.46
C GLY A 42 25.38 -3.27 -12.93
N ASP A 43 24.20 -2.81 -13.39
CA ASP A 43 24.03 -2.21 -14.71
C ASP A 43 24.39 -0.72 -14.71
N GLN A 44 24.86 -0.17 -15.83
CA GLN A 44 25.37 1.21 -15.92
C GLN A 44 24.25 2.29 -15.87
N TYR A 45 24.51 3.37 -15.14
CA TYR A 45 23.79 4.65 -15.20
C TYR A 45 24.73 5.75 -15.70
N VAL A 46 24.27 6.56 -16.65
CA VAL A 46 25.06 7.61 -17.30
C VAL A 46 24.31 8.94 -17.28
N VAL A 47 25.02 10.02 -16.94
CA VAL A 47 24.59 11.41 -17.10
C VAL A 47 25.72 12.21 -17.74
N GLY A 48 25.51 12.72 -18.95
CA GLY A 48 26.38 13.69 -19.61
C GLY A 48 25.67 15.04 -19.70
N MET A 49 26.25 16.13 -19.20
CA MET A 49 25.60 17.45 -19.21
C MET A 49 26.52 18.55 -19.76
N ASN A 50 25.93 19.40 -20.62
CA ASN A 50 26.51 20.64 -21.12
C ASN A 50 25.64 21.83 -20.70
N PHE A 51 26.29 22.87 -20.20
CA PHE A 51 25.64 24.09 -19.71
C PHE A 51 26.02 25.28 -20.60
N VAL A 52 25.07 26.18 -20.82
CA VAL A 52 25.28 27.43 -21.58
C VAL A 52 24.92 28.62 -20.69
N HIS A 53 25.65 29.73 -20.83
CA HIS A 53 25.48 30.90 -19.94
C HIS A 53 24.13 31.63 -20.08
N ASN A 54 23.31 31.31 -21.09
CA ASN A 54 21.90 31.73 -21.17
C ASN A 54 20.97 30.96 -20.20
N GLY A 55 21.49 29.89 -19.58
CA GLY A 55 20.80 28.99 -18.66
C GLY A 55 20.34 27.68 -19.29
N ASP A 56 20.59 27.43 -20.58
CA ASP A 56 20.24 26.19 -21.25
C ASP A 56 21.08 25.02 -20.74
N ILE A 57 20.41 23.87 -20.56
CA ILE A 57 21.04 22.60 -20.17
C ILE A 57 20.79 21.57 -21.27
N TYR A 58 21.84 21.18 -21.99
CA TYR A 58 21.81 20.06 -22.93
C TYR A 58 22.28 18.80 -22.20
N PHE A 59 21.59 17.67 -22.35
CA PHE A 59 21.95 16.47 -21.59
C PHE A 59 21.70 15.14 -22.31
N HIS A 60 22.60 14.21 -22.03
CA HIS A 60 22.42 12.77 -22.12
C HIS A 60 22.07 12.22 -20.74
N MET A 61 21.05 11.36 -20.68
CA MET A 61 20.88 10.46 -19.54
C MET A 61 20.46 9.08 -20.04
N SER A 62 21.11 8.01 -19.58
CA SER A 62 20.74 6.63 -19.92
C SER A 62 20.85 5.66 -18.74
N ALA A 63 20.01 4.63 -18.78
CA ALA A 63 19.84 3.62 -17.74
C ALA A 63 19.10 2.38 -18.27
N PRO A 64 19.07 1.24 -17.56
CA PRO A 64 18.37 0.03 -18.01
C PRO A 64 16.84 0.19 -18.11
N THR A 65 16.23 -0.41 -19.14
CA THR A 65 14.75 -0.42 -19.35
C THR A 65 13.94 -1.21 -18.32
N LYS A 66 14.61 -1.86 -17.37
CA LYS A 66 14.00 -2.54 -16.21
C LYS A 66 13.69 -1.56 -15.06
N ASN A 67 14.46 -0.49 -14.91
CA ASN A 67 14.20 0.53 -13.89
C ASN A 67 13.00 1.37 -14.33
N SER A 68 12.09 1.65 -13.39
CA SER A 68 10.86 2.38 -13.66
C SER A 68 11.12 3.82 -14.12
N TRP A 69 12.14 4.47 -13.56
CA TRP A 69 12.62 5.80 -13.95
C TRP A 69 14.09 5.98 -13.54
N VAL A 70 14.75 7.03 -14.03
CA VAL A 70 16.02 7.54 -13.48
C VAL A 70 16.02 9.06 -13.50
N GLY A 71 16.84 9.71 -12.67
CA GLY A 71 16.96 11.16 -12.71
C GLY A 71 18.21 11.74 -12.05
N VAL A 72 18.57 12.93 -12.53
CA VAL A 72 19.61 13.80 -11.98
C VAL A 72 18.98 15.06 -11.42
N GLY A 73 19.46 15.53 -10.27
CA GLY A 73 19.08 16.79 -9.64
C GLY A 73 20.27 17.70 -9.41
N ILE A 74 20.06 19.01 -9.53
CA ILE A 74 21.10 20.04 -9.38
C ILE A 74 21.00 20.64 -7.98
N GLY A 75 22.00 20.40 -7.13
CA GLY A 75 22.02 20.80 -5.72
C GLY A 75 22.52 19.68 -4.79
N GLU A 76 22.57 19.96 -3.49
CA GLU A 76 23.06 19.02 -2.46
C GLU A 76 21.99 18.05 -1.93
N ASN A 77 20.71 18.42 -2.08
CA ASN A 77 19.56 17.77 -1.46
C ASN A 77 18.35 17.86 -2.41
N MET A 78 17.32 17.02 -2.22
CA MET A 78 16.09 17.10 -3.03
C MET A 78 15.39 18.46 -2.92
N ALA A 79 15.30 19.02 -1.70
CA ALA A 79 14.64 20.29 -1.46
C ALA A 79 15.38 21.46 -2.13
N GLY A 80 14.73 22.11 -3.09
CA GLY A 80 15.29 23.20 -3.90
C GLY A 80 16.10 22.76 -5.12
N ALA A 81 16.17 21.46 -5.42
CA ALA A 81 16.84 20.97 -6.63
C ALA A 81 15.89 20.97 -7.84
N PHE A 82 16.36 21.59 -8.93
CA PHE A 82 15.86 21.33 -10.28
C PHE A 82 16.27 19.91 -10.68
N MET A 83 15.35 19.12 -11.22
CA MET A 83 15.57 17.70 -11.57
C MET A 83 15.14 17.39 -13.00
N LEU A 84 15.89 16.51 -13.66
CA LEU A 84 15.55 15.91 -14.94
C LEU A 84 15.34 14.42 -14.70
N ILE A 85 14.10 13.95 -14.92
CA ILE A 85 13.69 12.57 -14.65
C ILE A 85 13.17 11.94 -15.94
N SER A 86 13.63 10.75 -16.28
CA SER A 86 13.24 10.03 -17.51
C SER A 86 12.70 8.63 -17.22
N TYR A 87 11.71 8.22 -18.00
CA TYR A 87 11.06 6.91 -17.95
C TYR A 87 10.52 6.52 -19.32
N LYS A 88 10.13 5.25 -19.50
CA LYS A 88 9.56 4.77 -20.77
C LYS A 88 8.25 5.48 -21.11
N SER A 89 8.11 5.88 -22.37
CA SER A 89 6.85 6.36 -22.95
C SER A 89 5.77 5.26 -22.96
N ALA A 90 4.50 5.62 -23.13
CA ALA A 90 3.37 4.67 -23.04
C ALA A 90 3.42 3.56 -24.11
N ASN A 91 4.16 3.77 -25.20
CA ASN A 91 4.42 2.78 -26.24
C ASN A 91 5.50 1.75 -25.88
N GLY A 92 6.24 1.94 -24.77
CA GLY A 92 7.34 1.07 -24.34
C GLY A 92 8.61 1.12 -25.19
N THR A 93 8.69 2.01 -26.19
CA THR A 93 9.84 2.13 -27.12
C THR A 93 10.43 3.54 -27.22
N GLY A 94 9.71 4.56 -26.76
CA GLY A 94 10.22 5.92 -26.56
C GLY A 94 10.58 6.19 -25.10
N VAL A 95 11.21 7.34 -24.86
CA VAL A 95 11.49 7.88 -23.53
C VAL A 95 10.73 9.19 -23.32
N THR A 96 10.08 9.32 -22.17
CA THR A 96 9.43 10.54 -21.67
C THR A 96 10.32 11.17 -20.61
N THR A 97 10.55 12.48 -20.75
CA THR A 97 11.47 13.24 -19.90
C THR A 97 10.71 14.37 -19.22
N SER A 98 10.92 14.50 -17.91
CA SER A 98 10.12 15.29 -16.97
C SER A 98 11.02 16.26 -16.21
N PRO A 99 10.88 17.58 -16.42
CA PRO A 99 11.57 18.59 -15.63
C PRO A 99 10.78 18.86 -14.34
N ARG A 100 11.41 18.67 -13.17
CA ARG A 100 10.72 18.75 -11.87
C ARG A 100 11.47 19.58 -10.83
N MET A 101 10.75 20.02 -9.81
CA MET A 101 11.29 20.69 -8.62
C MET A 101 11.06 19.83 -7.39
N GLY A 102 12.10 19.57 -6.60
CA GLY A 102 11.94 18.98 -5.27
C GLY A 102 11.53 20.04 -4.25
N THR A 103 10.33 19.92 -3.69
CA THR A 103 9.81 20.82 -2.64
C THR A 103 10.17 20.39 -1.22
N GLY A 104 10.73 19.18 -1.06
CA GLY A 104 11.11 18.56 0.21
C GLY A 104 11.74 17.18 -0.01
N HIS A 105 11.62 16.29 0.97
CA HIS A 105 11.93 14.86 0.82
C HIS A 105 10.68 14.07 0.37
N SER A 106 10.05 14.54 -0.70
CA SER A 106 8.81 14.02 -1.28
C SER A 106 8.93 13.94 -2.80
N GLU A 107 7.98 13.26 -3.45
CA GLU A 107 7.90 13.15 -4.91
C GLU A 107 8.00 14.55 -5.56
N PRO A 108 9.01 14.82 -6.41
CA PRO A 108 9.20 16.14 -7.00
C PRO A 108 8.08 16.46 -7.99
N GLU A 109 7.78 17.75 -8.13
CA GLU A 109 6.59 18.28 -8.82
C GLU A 109 6.95 18.73 -10.25
N LEU A 110 6.10 18.47 -11.24
CA LEU A 110 6.31 18.94 -12.62
C LEU A 110 6.45 20.47 -12.67
N MET A 111 7.42 20.97 -13.43
CA MET A 111 7.51 22.39 -13.80
C MET A 111 7.19 22.63 -15.28
N ASP A 112 6.53 23.77 -15.52
CA ASP A 112 6.30 24.32 -16.86
C ASP A 112 7.56 25.04 -17.35
N VAL A 113 8.45 24.30 -18.01
CA VAL A 113 9.68 24.80 -18.64
C VAL A 113 9.81 24.23 -20.06
N ASN A 114 10.44 24.97 -20.96
CA ASN A 114 10.61 24.53 -22.34
C ASN A 114 11.70 23.45 -22.45
N LEU A 115 11.28 22.20 -22.62
CA LEU A 115 12.13 21.02 -22.80
C LEU A 115 12.00 20.48 -24.24
N GLU A 116 13.03 20.67 -25.04
CA GLU A 116 13.07 20.28 -26.46
C GLU A 116 13.84 18.96 -26.62
N LYS A 117 13.16 17.88 -27.02
CA LYS A 117 13.81 16.59 -27.33
C LYS A 117 14.61 16.68 -28.63
N ILE A 118 15.85 16.20 -28.58
CA ILE A 118 16.79 16.17 -29.71
C ILE A 118 16.81 14.76 -30.29
N TRP A 119 16.55 14.62 -31.60
CA TRP A 119 16.31 13.33 -32.28
C TRP A 119 17.26 13.03 -33.45
N SER A 120 18.01 14.02 -33.91
CA SER A 120 18.80 13.97 -35.14
C SER A 120 20.23 14.44 -34.88
N ASP A 121 20.84 13.85 -33.87
CA ASP A 121 22.21 14.13 -33.47
C ASP A 121 23.14 13.01 -33.98
N GLU A 122 24.16 13.40 -34.74
CA GLU A 122 25.17 12.53 -35.35
C GLU A 122 25.94 11.67 -34.34
N TYR A 123 26.11 12.14 -33.10
CA TYR A 123 26.77 11.43 -32.00
C TYR A 123 25.76 10.73 -31.05
N ALA A 124 24.48 10.68 -31.41
CA ALA A 124 23.40 10.19 -30.57
C ALA A 124 22.26 9.53 -31.40
N PRO A 125 22.57 8.44 -32.14
CA PRO A 125 21.66 7.86 -33.13
C PRO A 125 20.40 7.22 -32.53
N ASN A 126 20.46 6.67 -31.31
CA ASN A 126 19.29 6.07 -30.63
C ASN A 126 18.62 7.02 -29.62
N SER A 127 18.75 8.32 -29.86
CA SER A 127 18.16 9.40 -29.07
C SER A 127 16.67 9.21 -28.75
N ASN A 128 16.31 9.42 -27.48
CA ASN A 128 14.93 9.32 -26.96
C ASN A 128 14.23 7.95 -27.16
N GLN A 129 14.99 6.87 -27.36
CA GLN A 129 14.49 5.50 -27.51
C GLN A 129 14.71 4.63 -26.26
N ALA A 130 13.88 3.59 -26.12
CA ALA A 130 13.96 2.57 -25.08
C ALA A 130 14.05 1.17 -25.71
N LYS A 131 15.22 0.53 -25.61
CA LYS A 131 15.49 -0.79 -26.18
C LYS A 131 15.09 -1.87 -25.17
N LYS A 132 14.05 -2.66 -25.46
CA LYS A 132 13.56 -3.73 -24.56
C LYS A 132 14.69 -4.70 -24.18
N GLY A 133 15.06 -4.74 -22.90
CA GLY A 133 16.15 -5.57 -22.39
C GLY A 133 17.55 -4.99 -22.61
N GLY A 134 17.65 -3.72 -22.99
CA GLY A 134 18.84 -2.88 -22.94
C GLY A 134 18.50 -1.55 -22.24
N ILE A 135 19.15 -0.46 -22.65
CA ILE A 135 18.97 0.87 -22.05
C ILE A 135 17.80 1.68 -22.64
N MET A 136 17.32 2.64 -21.85
CA MET A 136 16.57 3.82 -22.27
C MET A 136 17.49 5.04 -22.30
N ILE A 137 17.33 5.89 -23.32
CA ILE A 137 18.18 7.05 -23.59
C ILE A 137 17.31 8.30 -23.65
N SER A 138 17.68 9.36 -22.94
CA SER A 138 17.01 10.66 -22.95
C SER A 138 17.96 11.73 -23.48
N HIS A 139 17.57 12.41 -24.57
CA HIS A 139 18.34 13.50 -25.19
C HIS A 139 17.47 14.74 -25.37
N ALA A 140 17.78 15.81 -24.65
CA ALA A 140 17.05 17.06 -24.75
C ALA A 140 17.91 18.27 -24.40
N VAL A 141 17.40 19.45 -24.76
CA VAL A 141 17.79 20.72 -24.15
C VAL A 141 16.65 21.27 -23.32
N CYS A 142 16.96 21.67 -22.09
CA CYS A 142 16.05 22.34 -21.18
C CYS A 142 16.40 23.83 -21.17
N ARG A 143 15.56 24.66 -21.80
CA ARG A 143 15.85 26.08 -22.06
C ARG A 143 15.77 26.91 -20.79
N GLY A 144 16.83 27.67 -20.49
CA GLY A 144 16.93 28.50 -19.29
C GLY A 144 16.87 27.75 -17.95
N CYS A 145 16.86 26.41 -17.94
CA CYS A 145 16.55 25.60 -16.76
C CYS A 145 17.59 25.69 -15.64
N ALA A 146 18.85 26.05 -15.94
CA ALA A 146 19.87 26.29 -14.91
C ALA A 146 19.50 27.45 -13.97
N ASN A 147 18.63 28.38 -14.38
CA ASN A 147 18.13 29.47 -13.55
C ASN A 147 17.14 29.01 -12.45
N HIS A 148 16.72 27.75 -12.44
CA HIS A 148 15.87 27.16 -11.40
C HIS A 148 16.67 26.47 -10.27
N SER A 149 18.00 26.50 -10.33
CA SER A 149 18.88 25.90 -9.31
C SER A 149 20.13 26.76 -9.10
N SER A 150 20.82 26.57 -7.98
CA SER A 150 22.05 27.31 -7.66
C SER A 150 23.26 26.76 -8.45
N VAL A 151 23.39 27.11 -9.72
CA VAL A 151 24.52 26.75 -10.58
C VAL A 151 25.62 27.83 -10.54
N ASP A 152 26.83 27.47 -10.13
CA ASP A 152 28.04 28.25 -10.40
C ASP A 152 28.83 27.62 -11.56
N TYR A 153 28.75 28.25 -12.73
CA TYR A 153 29.47 27.85 -13.95
C TYR A 153 31.01 27.78 -13.79
N ASN A 154 31.58 28.35 -12.73
CA ASN A 154 33.02 28.34 -12.44
C ASN A 154 33.41 27.28 -11.40
N SER A 155 32.43 26.61 -10.76
CA SER A 155 32.70 25.66 -9.69
C SER A 155 33.29 24.36 -10.24
N LYS A 156 34.42 23.94 -9.68
CA LYS A 156 35.04 22.64 -9.97
C LYS A 156 34.37 21.46 -9.26
N ALA A 157 33.39 21.75 -8.42
CA ALA A 157 32.66 20.77 -7.62
C ALA A 157 31.22 21.26 -7.36
N GLN A 158 30.50 21.61 -8.42
CA GLN A 158 29.07 21.91 -8.33
C GLN A 158 28.35 20.65 -7.81
N PRO A 159 27.52 20.73 -6.75
CA PRO A 159 26.83 19.57 -6.20
C PRO A 159 25.66 19.13 -7.09
N PHE A 160 25.54 17.82 -7.26
CA PHE A 160 24.43 17.13 -7.91
C PHE A 160 23.98 15.93 -7.06
N ILE A 161 22.72 15.54 -7.24
CA ILE A 161 22.15 14.30 -6.74
C ILE A 161 21.74 13.41 -7.92
N PHE A 162 21.70 12.10 -7.70
CA PHE A 162 21.09 11.16 -8.64
C PHE A 162 20.18 10.18 -7.91
N ALA A 163 19.16 9.69 -8.61
CA ALA A 163 18.23 8.69 -8.10
C ALA A 163 17.75 7.76 -9.21
N ILE A 164 17.57 6.49 -8.85
CA ILE A 164 17.17 5.40 -9.74
C ILE A 164 15.88 4.79 -9.19
N GLY A 165 14.89 4.62 -10.06
CA GLY A 165 13.62 4.01 -9.74
C GLY A 165 13.73 2.48 -9.67
N PRO A 166 12.93 1.83 -8.80
CA PRO A 166 12.93 0.38 -8.64
C PRO A 166 12.67 -0.36 -9.96
N GLU A 167 13.14 -1.61 -10.02
CA GLU A 167 12.82 -2.55 -11.11
C GLU A 167 11.31 -2.83 -11.20
N ASP A 168 10.63 -2.05 -12.05
CA ASP A 168 9.18 -2.06 -12.22
C ASP A 168 8.78 -1.35 -13.53
N GLU A 169 7.56 -1.57 -14.00
CA GLU A 169 7.09 -1.02 -15.28
C GLU A 169 6.30 0.29 -15.11
N LEU A 170 6.97 1.42 -15.31
CA LEU A 170 6.34 2.70 -15.60
C LEU A 170 6.33 2.94 -17.12
N LEU A 171 5.14 3.19 -17.68
CA LEU A 171 4.89 3.50 -19.09
C LEU A 171 3.98 4.73 -19.16
N SER A 172 4.50 5.90 -19.53
CA SER A 172 3.71 7.15 -19.56
C SER A 172 4.22 8.17 -20.56
N ASP A 173 3.31 8.76 -21.35
CA ASP A 173 3.58 9.94 -22.18
C ASP A 173 3.39 11.27 -21.42
N SER A 174 2.70 11.24 -20.27
CA SER A 174 2.59 12.40 -19.38
C SER A 174 3.90 12.64 -18.65
N GLN A 175 4.37 13.89 -18.62
CA GLN A 175 5.52 14.32 -17.82
C GLN A 175 5.20 14.35 -16.31
N ASP A 176 3.93 14.43 -15.92
CA ASP A 176 3.48 14.33 -14.52
C ASP A 176 3.08 12.90 -14.14
N ALA A 177 3.82 11.89 -14.63
CA ALA A 177 3.63 10.51 -14.22
C ALA A 177 3.94 10.33 -12.72
N ALA A 178 3.10 9.60 -11.98
CA ALA A 178 3.37 9.31 -10.57
C ALA A 178 4.62 8.41 -10.44
N LEU A 179 5.67 8.91 -9.80
CA LEU A 179 6.92 8.18 -9.60
C LEU A 179 6.80 7.30 -8.34
N LYS A 180 7.35 6.09 -8.36
CA LYS A 180 7.62 5.32 -7.13
C LYS A 180 8.92 5.83 -6.50
N ARG A 181 9.01 5.79 -5.16
CA ARG A 181 10.24 6.10 -4.41
C ARG A 181 11.44 5.30 -4.98
N HIS A 182 12.60 5.95 -5.10
CA HIS A 182 13.83 5.36 -5.65
C HIS A 182 14.30 4.13 -4.86
N ASP A 183 14.92 3.15 -5.53
CA ASP A 183 15.55 1.99 -4.87
C ASP A 183 17.03 2.26 -4.53
N TYR A 184 17.69 3.14 -5.29
CA TYR A 184 19.07 3.54 -5.11
C TYR A 184 19.26 5.02 -5.47
N TYR A 185 19.98 5.75 -4.63
CA TYR A 185 20.25 7.18 -4.81
C TYR A 185 21.60 7.59 -4.21
N GLY A 186 22.13 8.73 -4.63
CA GLY A 186 23.38 9.24 -4.10
C GLY A 186 23.71 10.65 -4.58
N LYS A 187 24.96 11.06 -4.36
CA LYS A 187 25.47 12.40 -4.68
C LYS A 187 26.73 12.30 -5.53
N PHE A 188 26.96 13.34 -6.32
CA PHE A 188 28.23 13.53 -7.02
C PHE A 188 28.50 15.03 -7.17
N THR A 189 29.67 15.37 -7.69
CA THR A 189 30.00 16.75 -8.08
C THR A 189 30.48 16.80 -9.52
N MET A 190 30.27 17.94 -10.17
CA MET A 190 30.68 18.20 -11.56
C MET A 190 31.62 19.40 -11.63
N ASP A 191 32.67 19.32 -12.45
CA ASP A 191 33.51 20.48 -12.81
C ASP A 191 32.80 21.25 -13.93
N MET A 192 32.18 22.36 -13.54
CA MET A 192 31.46 23.25 -14.44
C MET A 192 32.38 24.00 -15.40
N THR A 193 33.69 24.09 -15.09
CA THR A 193 34.69 24.64 -16.02
C THR A 193 34.96 23.72 -17.22
N VAL A 194 34.45 22.47 -17.17
CA VAL A 194 34.49 21.48 -18.25
C VAL A 194 33.09 21.27 -18.87
N ALA A 195 32.03 21.35 -18.08
CA ALA A 195 30.65 21.20 -18.53
C ALA A 195 30.11 22.43 -19.31
N THR A 196 30.57 23.63 -18.99
CA THR A 196 30.01 24.89 -19.52
C THR A 196 30.67 25.31 -20.83
N THR A 197 29.88 25.77 -21.80
CA THR A 197 30.39 26.50 -22.98
C THR A 197 30.91 27.88 -22.56
N PRO A 198 32.21 28.18 -22.75
CA PRO A 198 32.77 29.45 -22.30
C PRO A 198 32.33 30.63 -23.17
N LEU A 199 32.35 31.84 -22.61
CA LEU A 199 31.91 33.07 -23.27
C LEU A 199 32.75 33.47 -24.50
N ASP A 200 33.93 32.90 -24.68
CA ASP A 200 34.83 33.08 -25.82
C ASP A 200 34.91 31.84 -26.74
N PHE A 201 33.95 30.90 -26.63
CA PHE A 201 33.89 29.73 -27.51
C PHE A 201 33.78 30.11 -28.99
N TYR A 202 34.52 29.41 -29.84
CA TYR A 202 34.74 29.83 -31.24
C TYR A 202 33.51 29.68 -32.15
N GLU A 203 32.53 28.85 -31.77
CA GLU A 203 31.21 28.76 -32.44
C GLU A 203 30.16 29.71 -31.83
N GLY A 204 30.51 30.43 -30.77
CA GLY A 204 29.68 31.39 -30.07
C GLY A 204 29.36 30.99 -28.61
N ALA A 205 29.18 31.98 -27.75
CA ALA A 205 28.87 31.81 -26.32
C ALA A 205 27.50 31.15 -26.03
N GLU A 206 26.62 31.06 -27.04
CA GLU A 206 25.30 30.41 -26.96
C GLU A 206 25.33 28.97 -27.53
N TYR A 207 26.49 28.49 -28.00
CA TYR A 207 26.62 27.12 -28.50
C TYR A 207 26.42 26.11 -27.37
N GLY A 208 25.56 25.12 -27.61
CA GLY A 208 25.38 24.00 -26.69
C GLY A 208 24.87 22.78 -27.44
N ARG A 209 25.21 21.60 -26.91
CA ARG A 209 25.07 20.33 -27.62
C ARG A 209 24.86 19.19 -26.63
N VAL A 210 24.12 18.15 -27.02
CA VAL A 210 24.03 16.93 -26.20
C VAL A 210 25.42 16.27 -26.13
N PRO A 211 25.95 15.97 -24.93
CA PRO A 211 27.23 15.27 -24.80
C PRO A 211 27.12 13.83 -25.31
N GLY A 212 27.88 13.50 -26.37
CA GLY A 212 27.92 12.17 -26.98
C GLY A 212 28.87 11.19 -26.26
N PRO A 213 28.97 9.94 -26.73
CA PRO A 213 29.88 8.94 -26.18
C PRO A 213 31.34 9.43 -26.14
N ASN A 214 32.03 9.14 -25.03
CA ASN A 214 33.33 9.76 -24.72
C ASN A 214 34.47 8.74 -24.46
N HIS A 215 34.23 7.45 -24.65
CA HIS A 215 35.23 6.40 -24.49
C HIS A 215 36.00 6.11 -25.78
N ASN A 216 37.34 6.17 -25.73
CA ASN A 216 38.21 5.95 -26.89
C ASN A 216 38.23 4.47 -27.35
N GLY A 217 37.37 4.16 -28.31
CA GLY A 217 37.38 2.91 -29.09
C GLY A 217 36.76 3.13 -30.47
N THR A 218 37.24 2.42 -31.50
CA THR A 218 36.92 2.67 -32.92
C THR A 218 35.49 2.31 -33.37
N GLU A 219 34.54 2.19 -32.42
CA GLU A 219 33.12 1.91 -32.64
C GLU A 219 32.19 2.83 -31.81
N ALA A 220 32.72 3.85 -31.11
CA ALA A 220 31.99 4.63 -30.11
C ALA A 220 30.68 5.30 -30.61
N VAL A 221 30.63 5.75 -31.88
CA VAL A 221 29.42 6.37 -32.47
C VAL A 221 28.24 5.39 -32.60
N GLN A 222 28.48 4.08 -32.58
CA GLN A 222 27.44 3.05 -32.81
C GLN A 222 27.01 2.29 -31.55
N ASN A 223 27.68 2.50 -30.42
CA ASN A 223 27.39 1.81 -29.16
C ASN A 223 27.02 2.83 -28.08
N ASP A 224 25.71 2.98 -27.84
CA ASP A 224 25.13 3.97 -26.89
C ASP A 224 25.57 3.77 -25.42
N ASP A 225 26.27 2.67 -25.11
CA ASP A 225 26.78 2.31 -23.79
C ASP A 225 28.25 2.80 -23.57
N THR A 226 28.89 3.44 -24.55
CA THR A 226 30.35 3.77 -24.52
C THR A 226 30.70 5.08 -23.79
N PHE A 227 30.27 5.17 -22.53
CA PHE A 227 30.51 6.33 -21.64
C PHE A 227 31.46 6.00 -20.47
N ILE A 228 32.29 6.98 -20.10
CA ILE A 228 33.16 6.98 -18.91
C ILE A 228 33.07 8.31 -18.15
N SER A 229 33.28 8.27 -16.82
CA SER A 229 33.27 9.48 -15.99
C SER A 229 34.41 10.43 -16.35
N PHE A 230 34.07 11.69 -16.61
CA PHE A 230 35.01 12.75 -17.00
C PHE A 230 34.47 14.11 -16.57
N GLY A 231 35.25 14.91 -15.84
CA GLY A 231 34.74 16.17 -15.29
C GLY A 231 33.69 15.99 -14.18
N SER A 232 33.63 14.82 -13.55
CA SER A 232 32.85 14.56 -12.33
C SER A 232 33.70 13.94 -11.23
N SER A 233 33.20 13.95 -10.00
CA SER A 233 33.65 13.00 -8.97
C SER A 233 33.12 11.59 -9.26
N ALA A 234 33.64 10.60 -8.53
CA ALA A 234 32.89 9.37 -8.26
C ALA A 234 31.62 9.69 -7.45
N GLY A 235 30.69 8.75 -7.38
CA GLY A 235 29.52 8.86 -6.50
C GLY A 235 29.92 8.75 -5.03
N PHE A 236 29.13 9.37 -4.16
CA PHE A 236 29.30 9.37 -2.71
C PHE A 236 27.97 9.61 -2.00
N ASP A 237 27.91 9.33 -0.69
CA ASP A 237 26.66 9.38 0.11
C ASP A 237 25.54 8.58 -0.58
N GLU A 238 25.91 7.38 -1.06
CA GLU A 238 25.05 6.47 -1.80
C GLU A 238 24.31 5.52 -0.85
N HIS A 239 23.01 5.34 -1.09
CA HIS A 239 22.13 4.52 -0.26
C HIS A 239 21.17 3.71 -1.13
N THR A 240 20.80 2.53 -0.65
CA THR A 240 19.59 1.84 -1.10
C THR A 240 18.41 2.17 -0.19
N ASP A 241 17.22 2.34 -0.76
CA ASP A 241 15.99 2.70 -0.05
C ASP A 241 14.86 1.71 -0.36
N SER A 242 13.83 1.67 0.48
CA SER A 242 12.66 0.80 0.27
C SER A 242 11.39 1.38 0.90
N ASP A 243 10.34 1.49 0.08
CA ASP A 243 9.08 2.10 0.52
C ASP A 243 8.22 1.13 1.37
N THR A 244 8.54 1.07 2.66
CA THR A 244 7.90 0.14 3.61
C THR A 244 6.58 0.64 4.19
N TYR A 245 6.34 1.96 4.25
CA TYR A 245 5.15 2.52 4.88
C TYR A 245 3.81 2.14 4.20
N PRO A 246 3.69 2.06 2.85
CA PRO A 246 2.47 1.60 2.19
C PRO A 246 2.16 0.14 2.51
N ILE A 247 3.20 -0.71 2.58
CA ILE A 247 3.07 -2.13 2.94
C ILE A 247 2.57 -2.26 4.38
N VAL A 248 3.19 -1.52 5.32
CA VAL A 248 2.76 -1.48 6.73
C VAL A 248 1.33 -0.98 6.88
N HIS A 249 0.95 0.09 6.17
CA HIS A 249 -0.43 0.59 6.11
C HIS A 249 -1.40 -0.50 5.62
N ALA A 250 -1.13 -1.08 4.44
CA ALA A 250 -2.01 -2.04 3.80
C ALA A 250 -2.20 -3.32 4.64
N VAL A 251 -1.12 -3.84 5.22
CA VAL A 251 -1.15 -5.05 6.07
C VAL A 251 -1.90 -4.78 7.38
N ILE A 252 -1.56 -3.71 8.10
CA ILE A 252 -2.20 -3.40 9.40
C ILE A 252 -3.69 -3.12 9.21
N MET A 253 -4.08 -2.34 8.20
CA MET A 253 -5.49 -2.08 7.89
C MET A 253 -6.23 -3.37 7.49
N SER A 254 -5.65 -4.20 6.63
CA SER A 254 -6.29 -5.46 6.20
C SER A 254 -6.52 -6.43 7.35
N VAL A 255 -5.53 -6.60 8.25
CA VAL A 255 -5.70 -7.45 9.44
C VAL A 255 -6.74 -6.85 10.39
N ALA A 256 -6.75 -5.53 10.62
CA ALA A 256 -7.72 -4.88 11.48
C ALA A 256 -9.18 -5.05 10.97
N PHE A 257 -9.42 -4.76 9.69
CA PHE A 257 -10.77 -4.75 9.11
C PHE A 257 -11.28 -6.13 8.69
N PHE A 258 -10.42 -7.03 8.19
CA PHE A 258 -10.88 -8.34 7.66
C PHE A 258 -10.72 -9.48 8.67
N VAL A 259 -9.86 -9.33 9.69
CA VAL A 259 -9.66 -10.35 10.74
C VAL A 259 -10.15 -9.87 12.10
N ILE A 260 -9.61 -8.79 12.65
CA ILE A 260 -9.82 -8.41 14.07
C ILE A 260 -11.26 -7.96 14.36
N PHE A 261 -11.80 -6.95 13.67
CA PHE A 261 -13.17 -6.49 13.94
C PHE A 261 -14.24 -7.56 13.65
N PRO A 262 -14.16 -8.38 12.58
CA PRO A 262 -15.04 -9.52 12.36
C PRO A 262 -14.92 -10.58 13.47
N LEU A 263 -13.69 -10.96 13.85
CA LEU A 263 -13.43 -11.93 14.92
C LEU A 263 -14.03 -11.47 16.25
N GLY A 264 -13.89 -10.19 16.62
CA GLY A 264 -14.53 -9.63 17.81
C GLY A 264 -16.05 -9.80 17.82
N SER A 265 -16.70 -9.77 16.65
CA SER A 265 -18.15 -10.02 16.50
C SER A 265 -18.54 -11.50 16.58
N LEU A 266 -17.65 -12.42 16.16
CA LEU A 266 -17.83 -13.87 16.32
C LEU A 266 -17.60 -14.31 17.77
N LEU A 267 -16.54 -13.80 18.42
CA LEU A 267 -16.23 -14.08 19.83
C LEU A 267 -17.39 -13.67 20.75
N LEU A 268 -18.05 -12.54 20.50
CA LEU A 268 -19.25 -12.13 21.23
C LEU A 268 -20.37 -13.19 21.17
N ARG A 269 -20.47 -13.96 20.08
CA ARG A 269 -21.45 -15.06 19.90
C ARG A 269 -20.95 -16.41 20.41
N TRP A 270 -19.64 -16.64 20.42
CA TRP A 270 -19.05 -17.89 20.91
C TRP A 270 -18.92 -17.89 22.43
N VAL A 271 -18.14 -16.95 22.99
CA VAL A 271 -17.86 -16.87 24.43
C VAL A 271 -18.84 -15.99 25.21
N HIS A 272 -19.88 -15.46 24.55
CA HIS A 272 -20.98 -14.70 25.16
C HIS A 272 -20.54 -13.49 26.01
N SER A 273 -19.31 -13.00 25.79
CA SER A 273 -18.63 -12.03 26.65
C SER A 273 -18.46 -10.68 25.95
N VAL A 274 -19.18 -9.67 26.45
CA VAL A 274 -18.96 -8.27 26.03
C VAL A 274 -17.54 -7.80 26.40
N THR A 275 -16.93 -8.35 27.45
CA THR A 275 -15.55 -8.03 27.84
C THR A 275 -14.56 -8.44 26.75
N VAL A 276 -14.66 -9.67 26.22
CA VAL A 276 -13.81 -10.12 25.11
C VAL A 276 -14.09 -9.28 23.85
N HIS A 277 -15.36 -8.96 23.59
CA HIS A 277 -15.71 -8.11 22.45
C HIS A 277 -15.02 -6.73 22.51
N TRP A 278 -15.22 -5.94 23.58
CA TRP A 278 -14.66 -4.57 23.60
C TRP A 278 -13.13 -4.54 23.65
N VAL A 279 -12.48 -5.55 24.26
CA VAL A 279 -11.02 -5.70 24.24
C VAL A 279 -10.52 -5.94 22.80
N VAL A 280 -11.13 -6.88 22.07
CA VAL A 280 -10.73 -7.16 20.67
C VAL A 280 -11.02 -5.97 19.75
N GLN A 281 -12.16 -5.27 19.91
CA GLN A 281 -12.42 -4.05 19.14
C GLN A 281 -11.47 -2.90 19.52
N SER A 282 -10.98 -2.83 20.77
CA SER A 282 -9.98 -1.84 21.19
C SER A 282 -8.61 -2.11 20.54
N PHE A 283 -8.20 -3.37 20.45
CA PHE A 283 -6.99 -3.77 19.73
C PHE A 283 -7.11 -3.42 18.23
N GLY A 284 -8.24 -3.74 17.59
CA GLY A 284 -8.50 -3.34 16.21
C GLY A 284 -8.49 -1.82 16.00
N LEU A 285 -9.02 -1.03 16.94
CA LEU A 285 -8.96 0.43 16.90
C LEU A 285 -7.51 0.95 16.97
N VAL A 286 -6.67 0.40 17.85
CA VAL A 286 -5.24 0.76 17.91
C VAL A 286 -4.53 0.44 16.60
N MET A 287 -4.81 -0.73 15.99
CA MET A 287 -4.27 -1.07 14.66
C MET A 287 -4.70 -0.05 13.59
N VAL A 288 -5.98 0.33 13.54
CA VAL A 288 -6.48 1.34 12.58
C VAL A 288 -5.80 2.70 12.79
N LEU A 289 -5.54 3.11 14.04
CA LEU A 289 -4.86 4.38 14.33
C LEU A 289 -3.38 4.36 13.91
N VAL A 290 -2.67 3.25 14.13
CA VAL A 290 -1.28 3.07 13.65
C VAL A 290 -1.23 3.05 12.13
N GLY A 291 -2.09 2.23 11.49
CA GLY A 291 -2.20 2.18 10.03
C GLY A 291 -2.57 3.52 9.41
N PHE A 292 -3.44 4.31 10.07
CA PHE A 292 -3.78 5.66 9.64
C PHE A 292 -2.55 6.60 9.69
N GLY A 293 -1.73 6.52 10.74
CA GLY A 293 -0.47 7.26 10.82
C GLY A 293 0.47 6.95 9.65
N CYS A 294 0.66 5.67 9.31
CA CYS A 294 1.44 5.26 8.14
C CYS A 294 0.82 5.78 6.83
N GLY A 295 -0.51 5.74 6.71
CA GLY A 295 -1.23 6.25 5.53
C GLY A 295 -1.10 7.77 5.36
N VAL A 296 -1.04 8.53 6.46
CA VAL A 296 -0.76 9.98 6.45
C VAL A 296 0.68 10.25 6.02
N ALA A 297 1.66 9.49 6.52
CA ALA A 297 3.06 9.62 6.10
C ALA A 297 3.23 9.41 4.58
N VAL A 298 2.76 8.27 4.06
CA VAL A 298 2.75 7.97 2.62
C VAL A 298 2.00 9.04 1.82
N SER A 299 0.88 9.55 2.34
CA SER A 299 0.13 10.60 1.65
C SER A 299 0.96 11.87 1.47
N LEU A 300 1.83 12.22 2.41
CA LEU A 300 2.68 13.42 2.33
C LEU A 300 3.93 13.22 1.45
N GLU A 301 4.38 11.98 1.26
CA GLU A 301 5.53 11.67 0.39
C GLU A 301 5.18 11.67 -1.11
N TYR A 302 3.92 11.42 -1.50
CA TYR A 302 3.50 11.27 -2.91
C TYR A 302 2.57 12.39 -3.40
N ASN A 303 2.75 12.87 -4.64
CA ASN A 303 1.94 13.93 -5.25
C ASN A 303 0.47 13.52 -5.41
N ARG A 304 0.24 12.25 -5.79
CA ARG A 304 -1.09 11.60 -5.82
C ARG A 304 -1.78 11.50 -4.45
N GLY A 305 -1.06 11.74 -3.34
CA GLY A 305 -1.56 11.64 -1.98
C GLY A 305 -1.70 12.98 -1.23
N LYS A 306 -0.80 13.95 -1.45
CA LYS A 306 -0.56 15.08 -0.52
C LYS A 306 -1.76 15.99 -0.26
N HIS A 307 -2.76 15.98 -1.14
CA HIS A 307 -3.98 16.78 -1.03
C HIS A 307 -5.16 16.08 -0.34
N PHE A 308 -5.02 14.83 0.10
CA PHE A 308 -6.04 14.04 0.82
C PHE A 308 -7.42 13.94 0.12
N ASN A 309 -7.45 14.15 -1.20
CA ASN A 309 -8.65 14.28 -2.02
C ASN A 309 -8.99 13.03 -2.85
N SER A 310 -8.14 11.99 -2.84
CA SER A 310 -8.41 10.74 -3.54
C SER A 310 -9.58 9.98 -2.90
N ALA A 311 -10.29 9.17 -3.70
CA ALA A 311 -11.43 8.40 -3.22
C ALA A 311 -11.09 7.47 -2.04
N HIS A 312 -9.87 6.90 -2.01
CA HIS A 312 -9.37 6.08 -0.91
C HIS A 312 -9.15 6.89 0.40
N GLN A 313 -8.64 8.12 0.29
CA GLN A 313 -8.38 8.95 1.46
C GLN A 313 -9.70 9.50 2.04
N VAL A 314 -10.59 10.00 1.18
CA VAL A 314 -11.90 10.51 1.59
C VAL A 314 -12.77 9.42 2.21
N LEU A 315 -12.88 8.25 1.56
CA LEU A 315 -13.63 7.12 2.14
C LEU A 315 -12.91 6.52 3.36
N GLY A 316 -11.57 6.49 3.38
CA GLY A 316 -10.78 6.05 4.54
C GLY A 316 -11.00 6.91 5.79
N LEU A 317 -11.07 8.23 5.63
CA LEU A 317 -11.40 9.18 6.71
C LEU A 317 -12.84 8.99 7.22
N LEU A 318 -13.80 8.76 6.31
CA LEU A 318 -15.19 8.44 6.68
C LEU A 318 -15.30 7.08 7.41
N VAL A 319 -14.52 6.08 6.99
CA VAL A 319 -14.41 4.78 7.66
C VAL A 319 -13.80 4.93 9.05
N LEU A 320 -12.72 5.71 9.21
CA LEU A 320 -12.10 6.01 10.51
C LEU A 320 -13.07 6.71 11.47
N ALA A 321 -13.76 7.76 11.00
CA ALA A 321 -14.80 8.43 11.76
C ALA A 321 -15.94 7.46 12.14
N GLY A 322 -16.34 6.59 11.22
CA GLY A 322 -17.28 5.50 11.45
C GLY A 322 -16.84 4.55 12.56
N VAL A 323 -15.59 4.08 12.56
CA VAL A 323 -15.03 3.20 13.61
C VAL A 323 -15.06 3.90 14.98
N LEU A 324 -14.67 5.18 15.06
CA LEU A 324 -14.70 5.96 16.30
C LEU A 324 -16.13 6.13 16.84
N VAL A 325 -17.09 6.47 15.98
CA VAL A 325 -18.52 6.56 16.33
C VAL A 325 -19.07 5.20 16.76
N GLN A 326 -18.74 4.12 16.04
CA GLN A 326 -19.17 2.77 16.35
C GLN A 326 -18.66 2.28 17.71
N PHE A 327 -17.40 2.59 18.05
CA PHE A 327 -16.79 2.30 19.35
C PHE A 327 -17.49 3.12 20.46
N GLY A 328 -17.68 4.42 20.25
CA GLY A 328 -18.39 5.31 21.18
C GLY A 328 -19.84 4.88 21.44
N LEU A 329 -20.58 4.47 20.41
CA LEU A 329 -21.93 3.92 20.52
C LEU A 329 -21.95 2.60 21.30
N GLY A 330 -20.99 1.71 21.06
CA GLY A 330 -20.86 0.43 21.76
C GLY A 330 -20.62 0.61 23.26
N LEU A 331 -19.66 1.46 23.62
CA LEU A 331 -19.38 1.83 25.01
C LEU A 331 -20.58 2.52 25.67
N SER A 332 -21.18 3.52 25.01
CA SER A 332 -22.33 4.27 25.53
C SER A 332 -23.54 3.37 25.78
N HIS A 333 -23.88 2.48 24.83
CA HIS A 333 -24.94 1.51 25.03
C HIS A 333 -24.62 0.56 26.18
N HIS A 334 -23.41 0.00 26.26
CA HIS A 334 -23.06 -0.94 27.33
C HIS A 334 -23.14 -0.30 28.73
N LEU A 335 -22.72 0.96 28.87
CA LEU A 335 -22.83 1.72 30.12
C LEU A 335 -24.30 2.00 30.50
N ILE A 336 -25.13 2.40 29.54
CA ILE A 336 -26.58 2.63 29.77
C ILE A 336 -27.29 1.31 30.10
N PHE A 337 -26.97 0.22 29.39
CA PHE A 337 -27.55 -1.11 29.65
C PHE A 337 -27.14 -1.64 31.02
N LYS A 338 -25.88 -1.47 31.44
CA LYS A 338 -25.42 -1.83 32.80
C LYS A 338 -26.26 -1.16 33.90
N ARG A 339 -26.58 0.13 33.73
CA ARG A 339 -27.38 0.94 34.66
C ARG A 339 -28.89 0.66 34.60
N THR A 340 -29.47 0.55 33.41
CA THR A 340 -30.93 0.56 33.20
C THR A 340 -31.55 -0.82 32.94
N LYS A 341 -30.74 -1.81 32.54
CA LYS A 341 -31.16 -3.15 32.06
C LYS A 341 -32.13 -3.14 30.86
N LYS A 342 -32.34 -1.98 30.22
CA LYS A 342 -33.24 -1.81 29.06
C LYS A 342 -32.44 -1.64 27.77
N PRO A 343 -32.94 -2.16 26.62
CA PRO A 343 -32.31 -1.91 25.32
C PRO A 343 -32.44 -0.44 24.93
N THR A 344 -31.45 0.09 24.19
CA THR A 344 -31.44 1.48 23.71
C THR A 344 -31.49 1.56 22.20
N SER A 345 -31.88 2.72 21.65
CA SER A 345 -31.78 3.00 20.21
C SER A 345 -30.35 2.90 19.69
N PHE A 346 -29.35 3.27 20.50
CA PHE A 346 -27.93 3.13 20.15
C PHE A 346 -27.53 1.67 19.87
N SER A 347 -28.17 0.70 20.53
CA SER A 347 -27.97 -0.75 20.24
C SER A 347 -28.36 -1.11 18.81
N LYS A 348 -29.46 -0.52 18.30
CA LYS A 348 -29.92 -0.74 16.92
C LYS A 348 -28.95 -0.10 15.92
N VAL A 349 -28.56 1.15 16.15
CA VAL A 349 -27.58 1.85 15.30
C VAL A 349 -26.26 1.09 15.25
N HIS A 350 -25.71 0.70 16.40
CA HIS A 350 -24.46 -0.06 16.50
C HIS A 350 -24.52 -1.42 15.79
N LEU A 351 -25.68 -2.10 15.78
CA LEU A 351 -25.86 -3.39 15.10
C LEU A 351 -25.81 -3.27 13.56
N PHE A 352 -26.30 -2.17 12.99
CA PHE A 352 -26.30 -1.94 11.53
C PHE A 352 -25.03 -1.21 11.04
N LEU A 353 -24.55 -0.22 11.81
CA LEU A 353 -23.39 0.60 11.46
C LEU A 353 -22.11 -0.22 11.38
N GLY A 354 -21.88 -1.14 12.32
CA GLY A 354 -20.69 -2.00 12.35
C GLY A 354 -20.46 -2.77 11.04
N PRO A 355 -21.40 -3.61 10.58
CA PRO A 355 -21.30 -4.30 9.29
C PRO A 355 -21.13 -3.35 8.10
N SER A 356 -21.80 -2.18 8.12
CA SER A 356 -21.69 -1.19 7.05
C SER A 356 -20.27 -0.62 6.94
N ILE A 357 -19.61 -0.35 8.07
CA ILE A 357 -18.21 0.10 8.11
C ILE A 357 -17.27 -0.95 7.52
N ILE A 358 -17.48 -2.25 7.79
CA ILE A 358 -16.63 -3.31 7.22
C ILE A 358 -16.79 -3.39 5.69
N VAL A 359 -18.01 -3.25 5.16
CA VAL A 359 -18.23 -3.19 3.70
C VAL A 359 -17.56 -1.98 3.07
N LEU A 360 -17.66 -0.80 3.70
CA LEU A 360 -16.97 0.40 3.24
C LEU A 360 -15.45 0.27 3.32
N ALA A 361 -14.90 -0.41 4.33
CA ALA A 361 -13.47 -0.68 4.45
C ALA A 361 -12.93 -1.65 3.39
N ILE A 362 -13.73 -2.66 3.00
CA ILE A 362 -13.45 -3.56 1.87
C ILE A 362 -13.41 -2.77 0.55
N ILE A 363 -14.37 -1.88 0.31
CA ILE A 363 -14.33 -0.99 -0.86
C ILE A 363 -13.09 -0.08 -0.78
N ASN A 364 -12.78 0.46 0.40
CA ASN A 364 -11.68 1.40 0.58
C ASN A 364 -10.29 0.78 0.32
N GLY A 365 -10.04 -0.46 0.73
CA GLY A 365 -8.76 -1.10 0.46
C GLY A 365 -8.54 -1.38 -1.02
N GLY A 366 -9.61 -1.73 -1.77
CA GLY A 366 -9.55 -1.84 -3.23
C GLY A 366 -9.22 -0.51 -3.92
N LEU A 367 -9.80 0.60 -3.44
CA LEU A 367 -9.41 1.95 -3.86
C LEU A 367 -7.96 2.29 -3.48
N GLY A 368 -7.46 1.76 -2.37
CA GLY A 368 -6.09 1.96 -1.89
C GLY A 368 -5.04 1.29 -2.78
N ILE A 369 -5.30 0.06 -3.24
CA ILE A 369 -4.46 -0.64 -4.22
C ILE A 369 -4.44 0.12 -5.56
N ASN A 370 -5.58 0.69 -5.97
CA ASN A 370 -5.63 1.52 -7.17
C ASN A 370 -4.84 2.84 -7.01
N LEU A 371 -4.93 3.49 -5.84
CA LEU A 371 -4.13 4.68 -5.51
C LEU A 371 -2.62 4.37 -5.47
N ALA A 372 -2.23 3.21 -4.94
CA ALA A 372 -0.85 2.72 -4.93
C ALA A 372 -0.33 2.38 -6.34
N SER A 373 -1.23 2.21 -7.32
CA SER A 373 -0.93 1.78 -8.70
C SER A 373 -0.25 0.40 -8.73
N ASP A 374 -0.64 -0.48 -7.80
CA ASP A 374 -0.18 -1.86 -7.74
C ASP A 374 -1.18 -2.77 -8.47
N GLU A 375 -0.87 -3.10 -9.72
CA GLU A 375 -1.68 -4.00 -10.55
C GLU A 375 -1.66 -5.45 -9.99
N PHE A 376 -0.50 -5.89 -9.48
CA PHE A 376 -0.26 -7.25 -9.01
C PHE A 376 -1.05 -7.59 -7.74
N ALA A 377 -1.20 -6.64 -6.82
CA ALA A 377 -1.97 -6.83 -5.59
C ALA A 377 -3.49 -6.94 -5.80
N ARG A 378 -4.04 -6.46 -6.93
CA ARG A 378 -5.50 -6.42 -7.17
C ARG A 378 -6.16 -7.80 -7.09
N ILE A 379 -5.57 -8.81 -7.74
CA ILE A 379 -6.14 -10.17 -7.80
C ILE A 379 -6.00 -10.91 -6.45
N PRO A 380 -4.81 -10.99 -5.81
CA PRO A 380 -4.65 -11.59 -4.49
C PRO A 380 -5.58 -10.97 -3.43
N TYR A 381 -5.74 -9.64 -3.44
CA TYR A 381 -6.63 -8.92 -2.53
C TYR A 381 -8.09 -9.37 -2.66
N ALA A 382 -8.61 -9.43 -3.88
CA ALA A 382 -9.98 -9.89 -4.15
C ALA A 382 -10.20 -11.36 -3.72
N VAL A 383 -9.21 -12.24 -3.98
CA VAL A 383 -9.25 -13.66 -3.57
C VAL A 383 -9.25 -13.80 -2.05
N VAL A 384 -8.36 -13.10 -1.35
CA VAL A 384 -8.28 -13.13 0.12
C VAL A 384 -9.59 -12.66 0.77
N ILE A 385 -10.18 -11.57 0.27
CA ILE A 385 -11.46 -11.07 0.78
C ILE A 385 -12.61 -12.05 0.51
N LEU A 386 -12.67 -12.66 -0.67
CA LEU A 386 -13.68 -13.67 -0.97
C LEU A 386 -13.58 -14.88 -0.01
N VAL A 387 -12.37 -15.39 0.21
CA VAL A 387 -12.12 -16.51 1.15
C VAL A 387 -12.49 -16.13 2.58
N LEU A 388 -12.06 -14.96 3.07
CA LEU A 388 -12.39 -14.49 4.43
C LEU A 388 -13.90 -14.21 4.60
N ALA A 389 -14.58 -13.68 3.59
CA ALA A 389 -16.02 -13.44 3.62
C ALA A 389 -16.81 -14.76 3.67
N ILE A 390 -16.40 -15.77 2.88
CA ILE A 390 -17.00 -17.11 2.91
C ILE A 390 -16.75 -17.78 4.28
N ALA A 391 -15.51 -17.76 4.79
CA ALA A 391 -15.16 -18.34 6.08
C ALA A 391 -15.92 -17.67 7.24
N PHE A 392 -16.01 -16.34 7.26
CA PHE A 392 -16.82 -15.59 8.23
C PHE A 392 -18.31 -15.93 8.11
N GLY A 393 -18.83 -16.05 6.88
CA GLY A 393 -20.20 -16.47 6.60
C GLY A 393 -20.52 -17.85 7.21
N ILE A 394 -19.68 -18.85 6.92
CA ILE A 394 -19.81 -20.22 7.45
C ILE A 394 -19.70 -20.24 8.99
N ALA A 395 -18.71 -19.55 9.56
CA ALA A 395 -18.57 -19.46 11.02
C ALA A 395 -19.80 -18.81 11.68
N ARG A 396 -20.35 -17.75 11.06
CA ARG A 396 -21.52 -17.03 11.55
C ARG A 396 -22.82 -17.82 11.42
N THR A 397 -23.02 -18.60 10.35
CA THR A 397 -24.19 -19.47 10.21
C THR A 397 -24.09 -20.68 11.13
N TYR A 398 -22.92 -21.31 11.23
CA TYR A 398 -22.68 -22.42 12.16
C TYR A 398 -22.97 -22.02 13.62
N LEU A 399 -22.40 -20.91 14.10
CA LEU A 399 -22.71 -20.36 15.43
C LEU A 399 -24.19 -19.97 15.56
N GLY A 400 -24.83 -19.48 14.50
CA GLY A 400 -26.24 -19.08 14.50
C GLY A 400 -27.24 -20.23 14.55
N LEU A 401 -26.86 -21.41 14.06
CA LEU A 401 -27.68 -22.63 14.03
C LEU A 401 -27.39 -23.51 15.24
N PHE A 402 -26.15 -24.00 15.38
CA PHE A 402 -25.82 -25.08 16.31
C PHE A 402 -25.63 -24.62 17.77
N MET A 403 -25.17 -23.40 18.01
CA MET A 403 -24.97 -22.88 19.37
C MET A 403 -26.22 -22.23 19.98
N ARG A 404 -27.28 -22.03 19.20
CA ARG A 404 -28.53 -21.39 19.64
C ARG A 404 -29.34 -22.27 20.61
N HIS A 405 -29.04 -23.57 20.69
CA HIS A 405 -29.73 -24.56 21.50
C HIS A 405 -29.35 -24.60 23.00
N LYS A 406 -28.60 -23.62 23.52
CA LYS A 406 -28.36 -23.46 24.98
C LYS A 406 -29.12 -22.28 25.61
N GLN A 407 -30.37 -22.06 25.18
CA GLN A 407 -31.35 -21.45 26.08
C GLN A 407 -31.71 -22.47 27.16
N TYR A 408 -31.63 -22.07 28.42
CA TYR A 408 -32.01 -22.89 29.58
C TYR A 408 -33.50 -23.26 29.47
N GLN A 409 -33.78 -24.53 29.17
CA GLN A 409 -35.02 -25.14 29.60
C GLN A 409 -34.89 -25.37 31.11
N PRO A 410 -35.80 -24.85 31.94
CA PRO A 410 -35.89 -25.33 33.32
C PRO A 410 -36.27 -26.80 33.30
N ASP A 411 -35.74 -27.56 34.25
CA ASP A 411 -36.11 -28.94 34.44
C ASP A 411 -37.63 -29.01 34.72
N GLU A 412 -38.31 -30.05 34.24
CA GLU A 412 -39.79 -30.13 34.27
C GLU A 412 -40.33 -30.03 35.72
N GLU A 413 -39.62 -30.64 36.67
CA GLU A 413 -39.83 -30.54 38.12
C GLU A 413 -39.75 -29.09 38.65
N VAL A 414 -38.87 -28.24 38.10
CA VAL A 414 -38.74 -26.82 38.47
C VAL A 414 -39.90 -25.99 37.90
N LEU A 415 -40.43 -26.38 36.72
CA LEU A 415 -41.65 -25.79 36.18
C LEU A 415 -42.88 -26.19 37.03
N GLU A 416 -43.04 -27.47 37.34
CA GLU A 416 -44.12 -27.94 38.23
C GLU A 416 -44.06 -27.29 39.61
N GLU A 417 -42.87 -27.15 40.21
CA GLU A 417 -42.73 -26.46 41.50
C GLU A 417 -43.13 -24.98 41.39
N TYR A 418 -42.79 -24.30 40.29
CA TYR A 418 -43.19 -22.91 40.06
C TYR A 418 -44.70 -22.77 39.84
N HIS A 419 -45.32 -23.70 39.12
CA HIS A 419 -46.77 -23.74 38.88
C HIS A 419 -47.57 -24.08 40.14
N THR A 420 -47.14 -25.07 40.93
CA THR A 420 -47.79 -25.44 42.20
C THR A 420 -47.63 -24.36 43.27
N ARG A 421 -46.43 -23.80 43.47
CA ARG A 421 -46.25 -22.62 44.35
C ARG A 421 -47.18 -21.47 43.95
N ARG A 422 -47.32 -21.20 42.65
CA ARG A 422 -48.22 -20.15 42.13
C ARG A 422 -49.70 -20.45 42.38
N ALA A 423 -50.14 -21.69 42.16
CA ALA A 423 -51.51 -22.14 42.45
C ALA A 423 -51.84 -21.96 43.94
N ASN A 424 -51.01 -22.54 44.82
CA ASN A 424 -51.17 -22.47 46.27
C ASN A 424 -51.18 -21.01 46.80
N THR A 425 -50.41 -20.12 46.18
CA THR A 425 -50.40 -18.68 46.53
C THR A 425 -51.71 -17.98 46.12
N PHE A 426 -52.34 -18.39 45.02
CA PHE A 426 -53.62 -17.82 44.58
C PHE A 426 -54.80 -18.39 45.39
N GLU A 427 -54.74 -19.66 45.74
CA GLU A 427 -55.75 -20.36 46.52
C GLU A 427 -55.78 -19.87 47.99
N SER A 428 -54.61 -19.70 48.61
CA SER A 428 -54.48 -19.09 49.96
C SER A 428 -54.90 -17.61 50.00
N ALA A 429 -54.76 -16.87 48.90
CA ALA A 429 -55.27 -15.51 48.76
C ALA A 429 -56.81 -15.48 48.59
N SER A 430 -57.39 -16.46 47.89
CA SER A 430 -58.85 -16.55 47.72
C SER A 430 -59.60 -16.95 49.00
N THR A 431 -58.96 -17.73 49.88
CA THR A 431 -59.58 -18.29 51.10
C THR A 431 -59.50 -17.36 52.32
N ASN A 432 -58.71 -16.29 52.29
CA ASN A 432 -58.50 -15.36 53.41
C ASN A 432 -58.94 -13.91 53.14
N SER A 433 -59.84 -13.68 52.18
CA SER A 433 -60.44 -12.35 51.96
C SER A 433 -61.70 -12.16 52.82
N PRO A 434 -61.73 -11.22 53.79
CA PRO A 434 -62.89 -11.01 54.66
C PRO A 434 -63.98 -10.13 54.03
N TYR A 435 -63.87 -9.75 52.75
CA TYR A 435 -64.79 -8.81 52.09
C TYR A 435 -65.77 -9.48 51.13
N SER A 436 -66.93 -9.83 51.66
CA SER A 436 -68.17 -9.97 50.88
C SER A 436 -68.67 -8.57 50.50
N ALA A 437 -68.78 -8.27 49.20
CA ALA A 437 -69.37 -7.03 48.70
C ALA A 437 -70.21 -7.28 47.43
N SER A 438 -71.51 -7.48 47.63
CA SER A 438 -72.51 -7.36 46.56
C SER A 438 -72.90 -5.89 46.35
N SER A 439 -73.40 -5.58 45.14
CA SER A 439 -73.92 -4.27 44.71
C SER A 439 -72.92 -3.11 44.57
N ALA A 440 -72.97 -2.42 43.41
CA ALA A 440 -72.82 -0.96 43.24
C ALA A 440 -72.80 -0.52 41.75
N SER A 441 -73.76 -0.94 40.92
CA SER A 441 -73.89 -0.43 39.55
C SER A 441 -74.55 0.96 39.54
N LYS A 442 -73.78 2.05 39.64
CA LYS A 442 -74.28 3.41 39.36
C LYS A 442 -73.22 4.43 38.90
N ARG A 443 -73.24 4.64 37.59
CA ARG A 443 -72.92 5.86 36.82
C ARG A 443 -72.76 7.15 37.64
N PHE A 444 -71.63 7.85 37.46
CA PHE A 444 -71.57 9.31 37.48
C PHE A 444 -70.69 9.80 36.33
N ASP A 445 -70.90 11.04 35.89
CA ASP A 445 -70.46 11.58 34.61
C ASP A 445 -69.87 12.99 34.80
N PHE A 446 -68.84 13.34 34.03
CA PHE A 446 -68.26 14.69 33.98
C PHE A 446 -67.40 14.83 32.72
N GLY A 447 -67.71 15.82 31.87
CA GLY A 447 -66.97 16.03 30.61
C GLY A 447 -66.86 17.50 30.22
N TYR A 448 -65.76 17.83 29.53
CA TYR A 448 -65.49 19.06 28.76
C TYR A 448 -64.18 18.80 27.98
N GLY A 449 -64.04 19.09 26.68
CA GLY A 449 -65.03 19.47 25.67
C GLY A 449 -64.36 19.78 24.32
N SER A 450 -65.12 19.68 23.22
CA SER A 450 -64.84 20.22 21.87
C SER A 450 -63.47 19.93 21.20
N SER A 451 -63.50 19.09 20.16
CA SER A 451 -63.51 19.63 18.78
C SER A 451 -64.07 18.59 17.80
N THR A 452 -64.70 19.06 16.72
CA THR A 452 -65.48 18.22 15.79
C THR A 452 -64.78 18.01 14.44
N LYS A 453 -64.89 16.80 13.88
CA LYS A 453 -65.27 16.62 12.47
C LYS A 453 -65.92 15.26 12.23
N LEU A 454 -67.05 15.28 11.53
CA LEU A 454 -67.84 14.12 11.16
C LEU A 454 -67.38 13.57 9.80
N ALA A 455 -67.43 12.24 9.67
CA ALA A 455 -67.62 11.54 8.40
C ALA A 455 -68.27 10.18 8.73
N GLU A 456 -69.55 10.01 8.39
CA GLU A 456 -70.28 8.76 8.62
C GLU A 456 -70.11 7.82 7.42
N ALA A 457 -69.89 6.53 7.70
CA ALA A 457 -70.14 5.43 6.77
C ALA A 457 -70.23 4.11 7.57
N GLY A 458 -71.44 3.71 7.96
CA GLY A 458 -71.69 2.46 8.68
C GLY A 458 -72.28 1.39 7.75
N VAL A 459 -71.80 0.15 7.88
CA VAL A 459 -72.49 -1.08 7.45
C VAL A 459 -72.34 -2.10 8.58
N ALA A 460 -73.37 -2.92 8.80
CA ALA A 460 -73.51 -3.74 10.00
C ALA A 460 -72.98 -5.18 9.85
N THR A 461 -72.65 -5.75 11.01
CA THR A 461 -72.63 -7.16 11.40
C THR A 461 -73.09 -8.24 10.41
N THR A 462 -72.31 -9.33 10.34
CA THR A 462 -72.80 -10.68 10.68
C THR A 462 -71.73 -11.44 11.47
N TYR A 463 -72.17 -12.31 12.39
CA TYR A 463 -71.36 -13.36 13.00
C TYR A 463 -71.73 -14.69 12.34
N GLU A 464 -70.79 -15.62 12.23
CA GLU A 464 -71.10 -17.05 12.04
C GLU A 464 -70.03 -17.88 12.75
N GLU A 465 -70.46 -18.97 13.40
CA GLU A 465 -69.69 -19.78 14.35
C GLU A 465 -70.00 -21.26 14.09
N VAL A 466 -69.03 -22.02 13.56
CA VAL A 466 -69.16 -23.48 13.36
C VAL A 466 -67.85 -24.21 13.65
N GLU A 467 -67.86 -24.87 14.80
CA GLU A 467 -67.33 -26.21 15.17
C GLU A 467 -66.08 -26.84 14.52
N VAL A 468 -65.39 -27.63 15.35
CA VAL A 468 -64.26 -28.53 15.05
C VAL A 468 -64.76 -29.99 15.02
N PRO A 469 -64.28 -30.84 14.10
CA PRO A 469 -64.28 -32.30 14.29
C PRO A 469 -62.87 -32.86 14.55
N GLU A 470 -62.83 -34.05 15.16
CA GLU A 470 -61.64 -34.66 15.77
C GLU A 470 -61.22 -36.00 15.12
N ALA A 471 -60.02 -36.48 15.48
CA ALA A 471 -59.57 -37.87 15.49
C ALA A 471 -58.89 -38.52 14.25
N TYR A 472 -58.06 -39.50 14.60
CA TYR A 472 -57.13 -40.34 13.81
C TYR A 472 -57.84 -41.57 13.18
N PRO A 473 -57.28 -42.27 12.16
CA PRO A 473 -56.28 -43.33 12.45
C PRO A 473 -55.18 -43.58 11.39
N ASP A 474 -54.08 -44.21 11.85
CA ASP A 474 -53.08 -44.97 11.07
C ASP A 474 -53.21 -46.46 11.46
N PRO A 475 -53.04 -47.43 10.53
CA PRO A 475 -51.89 -48.34 10.70
C PRO A 475 -51.29 -49.02 9.44
N LYS A 476 -49.95 -49.14 9.44
CA LYS A 476 -49.08 -50.29 8.99
C LYS A 476 -48.58 -50.40 7.53
N THR A 477 -47.27 -50.69 7.44
CA THR A 477 -46.50 -51.29 6.33
C THR A 477 -46.48 -52.84 6.38
N PRO A 478 -45.93 -53.56 5.37
CA PRO A 478 -44.54 -54.10 5.56
C PRO A 478 -43.70 -54.38 4.29
N ALA A 479 -42.40 -54.69 4.52
CA ALA A 479 -41.43 -55.40 3.65
C ALA A 479 -40.83 -54.65 2.43
N SER A 480 -39.61 -54.93 1.96
CA SER A 480 -38.63 -55.99 2.33
C SER A 480 -37.15 -55.56 2.27
N ALA A 481 -36.29 -56.28 3.01
CA ALA A 481 -34.91 -56.78 2.72
C ALA A 481 -34.04 -56.10 1.62
N MET A 482 -32.71 -55.99 1.70
CA MET A 482 -31.63 -56.61 2.51
C MET A 482 -30.34 -55.73 2.31
N ASP A 483 -29.12 -55.88 2.86
CA ASP A 483 -28.34 -56.77 3.75
C ASP A 483 -27.08 -55.93 4.19
N ARG A 484 -26.09 -56.26 5.05
CA ARG A 484 -25.76 -57.40 5.95
C ARG A 484 -24.93 -56.87 7.16
N HIS A 485 -24.61 -57.75 8.11
CA HIS A 485 -23.86 -57.51 9.35
C HIS A 485 -22.38 -57.10 9.22
N PHE A 486 -21.87 -56.39 10.24
CA PHE A 486 -20.71 -56.84 11.02
C PHE A 486 -20.87 -56.52 12.52
N THR A 487 -20.38 -57.41 13.39
CA THR A 487 -20.41 -57.37 14.88
C THR A 487 -19.19 -58.16 15.40
N PHE A 488 -18.76 -58.18 16.67
CA PHE A 488 -19.35 -57.79 17.97
C PHE A 488 -18.20 -57.46 18.95
N GLY A 489 -18.46 -56.82 20.10
CA GLY A 489 -17.46 -56.72 21.19
C GLY A 489 -17.96 -55.99 22.44
N MET A 490 -18.46 -56.73 23.44
CA MET A 490 -18.88 -56.20 24.75
C MET A 490 -17.90 -56.56 25.86
N ALA A 491 -17.73 -55.67 26.83
CA ALA A 491 -17.32 -55.97 28.21
C ALA A 491 -17.90 -54.89 29.16
N SER A 492 -18.25 -55.28 30.40
CA SER A 492 -18.95 -54.42 31.37
C SER A 492 -18.20 -54.37 32.74
N PRO A 493 -18.79 -54.03 33.92
CA PRO A 493 -18.43 -52.77 34.58
C PRO A 493 -17.89 -52.89 36.04
N VAL A 494 -17.27 -51.82 36.58
CA VAL A 494 -16.86 -51.69 38.01
C VAL A 494 -17.08 -50.23 38.53
N THR A 495 -17.10 -50.03 39.85
CA THR A 495 -17.81 -48.95 40.58
C THR A 495 -16.95 -48.00 41.46
N VAL A 496 -17.29 -46.69 41.47
CA VAL A 496 -17.48 -45.74 42.64
C VAL A 496 -16.40 -45.58 43.75
N ALA A 497 -16.00 -44.38 44.23
CA ALA A 497 -16.03 -43.00 43.69
C ALA A 497 -15.07 -41.94 44.35
N PRO A 498 -15.08 -41.62 45.68
CA PRO A 498 -14.56 -40.31 46.19
C PRO A 498 -13.34 -40.42 47.15
N PRO A 499 -12.70 -39.33 47.66
CA PRO A 499 -13.05 -37.89 47.63
C PRO A 499 -11.91 -36.90 47.25
N THR A 500 -12.16 -35.57 47.37
CA THR A 500 -11.20 -34.45 47.22
C THR A 500 -10.44 -34.10 48.52
N PRO A 501 -9.24 -33.46 48.49
CA PRO A 501 -9.19 -31.99 48.68
C PRO A 501 -8.03 -31.22 47.97
N ARG A 502 -7.98 -29.90 48.24
CA ARG A 502 -7.18 -28.80 47.62
C ARG A 502 -5.64 -28.87 47.77
N TRP A 503 -4.93 -28.20 46.86
CA TRP A 503 -3.56 -27.63 47.02
C TRP A 503 -3.41 -26.31 46.21
N PRO A 504 -2.31 -25.50 46.33
CA PRO A 504 -2.44 -24.04 46.37
C PRO A 504 -1.82 -23.24 45.20
N MET A 505 -2.05 -21.93 45.21
CA MET A 505 -1.54 -20.93 44.26
C MET A 505 -0.03 -20.61 44.48
N PRO A 506 0.79 -20.48 43.42
CA PRO A 506 2.11 -19.86 43.50
C PRO A 506 2.05 -18.33 43.68
N ARG A 507 3.09 -17.73 44.26
CA ARG A 507 3.34 -16.28 44.25
C ARG A 507 4.58 -15.96 43.38
N PRO A 508 4.75 -14.70 42.91
CA PRO A 508 5.76 -14.37 41.90
C PRO A 508 7.19 -14.36 42.46
N LEU A 509 8.17 -14.55 41.57
CA LEU A 509 9.58 -14.35 41.86
C LEU A 509 9.97 -12.88 41.63
N GLU A 510 10.73 -12.33 42.58
CA GLU A 510 11.36 -11.03 42.46
C GLU A 510 12.56 -11.08 41.49
N ARG A 511 12.89 -9.95 40.86
CA ARG A 511 14.03 -9.83 39.94
C ARG A 511 15.01 -8.80 40.48
N THR A 512 16.03 -9.26 41.20
CA THR A 512 17.13 -8.41 41.66
C THR A 512 18.11 -8.10 40.53
N TYR A 513 18.56 -6.85 40.48
CA TYR A 513 19.66 -6.42 39.63
C TYR A 513 21.00 -6.70 40.34
N SER A 514 22.02 -7.13 39.61
CA SER A 514 23.40 -7.19 40.10
C SER A 514 24.37 -7.02 38.94
N SER A 515 25.31 -6.11 39.08
CA SER A 515 26.42 -5.87 38.16
C SER A 515 27.70 -6.50 38.71
N ASN A 516 28.52 -7.13 37.86
CA ASN A 516 29.94 -6.77 37.81
C ASN A 516 30.73 -7.36 36.63
N SER A 517 31.88 -6.70 36.43
CA SER A 517 32.95 -6.90 35.46
C SER A 517 33.73 -8.21 35.54
N ARG A 518 34.63 -8.37 34.55
CA ARG A 518 35.81 -9.26 34.42
C ARG A 518 35.60 -10.55 33.65
N GLU A 519 36.57 -11.14 32.93
CA GLU A 519 37.92 -10.80 32.39
C GLU A 519 38.55 -12.18 32.13
N SER A 520 38.90 -12.54 30.90
CA SER A 520 39.61 -13.80 30.59
C SER A 520 40.15 -13.79 29.17
N ASP A 521 41.43 -14.14 29.03
CA ASP A 521 42.23 -14.00 27.81
C ASP A 521 42.01 -15.11 26.77
N ARG A 522 42.50 -14.86 25.55
CA ARG A 522 43.18 -15.88 24.74
C ARG A 522 44.10 -15.27 23.68
N ASP A 523 45.35 -15.74 23.69
CA ASP A 523 46.46 -15.23 22.90
C ASP A 523 46.55 -15.73 21.45
N SER A 524 47.45 -15.07 20.71
CA SER A 524 48.21 -15.54 19.55
C SER A 524 47.49 -15.54 18.18
N PHE A 525 48.15 -15.27 17.05
CA PHE A 525 49.59 -15.01 16.80
C PHE A 525 49.76 -13.75 15.94
N ILE A 526 50.78 -12.93 16.21
CA ILE A 526 51.36 -11.95 15.27
C ILE A 526 52.88 -12.11 15.28
N GLY A 527 53.49 -12.10 14.10
CA GLY A 527 54.93 -11.89 13.93
C GLY A 527 55.15 -10.73 12.98
N GLN A 528 55.87 -9.71 13.43
CA GLN A 528 56.45 -8.67 12.58
C GLN A 528 57.97 -8.86 12.56
N ASP A 529 58.59 -8.60 11.41
CA ASP A 529 59.96 -8.10 11.37
C ASP A 529 60.17 -7.23 10.11
N HIS A 530 60.91 -6.14 10.32
CA HIS A 530 61.43 -5.17 9.34
C HIS A 530 62.88 -4.85 9.79
N PRO A 531 63.75 -4.18 9.00
CA PRO A 531 63.57 -3.59 7.68
C PRO A 531 64.68 -3.98 6.66
N SER A 532 64.65 -3.39 5.44
CA SER A 532 65.76 -2.57 4.86
C SER A 532 65.92 -2.66 3.33
N VAL A 533 65.95 -1.46 2.73
CA VAL A 533 66.77 -0.98 1.59
C VAL A 533 67.46 -2.01 0.67
N TRP A 534 67.16 -1.94 -0.64
CA TRP A 534 68.17 -1.70 -1.71
C TRP A 534 67.48 -1.14 -2.97
N THR A 535 68.29 -0.64 -3.93
CA THR A 535 67.86 0.20 -5.06
C THR A 535 68.03 -0.48 -6.42
N ASP A 536 67.21 -0.04 -7.38
CA ASP A 536 67.54 0.17 -8.81
C ASP A 536 68.17 -0.96 -9.64
N THR A 537 67.43 -1.49 -10.61
CA THR A 537 67.73 -1.43 -12.07
C THR A 537 66.67 -2.23 -12.85
N GLY A 538 66.29 -1.76 -14.04
CA GLY A 538 65.14 -2.31 -14.80
C GLY A 538 65.48 -2.97 -16.14
N ARG A 539 64.44 -3.46 -16.81
CA ARG A 539 64.36 -3.72 -18.26
C ARG A 539 62.90 -3.79 -18.72
#